data_AF-A0A4U6D515-F1
#
_entry.id   AF-A0A4U6D515-F1
#
_cell.length_a   1.000
_cell.length_b   1.000
_cell.length_c   1.000
_cell.angle_alpha   90.00
_cell.angle_beta   90.00
_cell.angle_gamma   90.00
#
_symmetry.space_group_name_H-M   'P 1'
#
loop_
_entity.id
_entity.type
_entity.pdbx_description
1 polymer ?
#
loop_
_entity_poly.entity_id
_entity_poly.type
_entity_poly.pdbx_seq_one_letter_code
_entity_poly.pdbx_strand_id
1 'polypeptide(L)' 'MERHTFKLDRTAFHAGTHEETEKYYAKNQPKTSIERLMPANYLNSIAFQFDLNNPPKMDRTVFAMRKHEL' A
#
# COMPACT_ATOMS: atom_id res chain seq x y z
N MET A 1 8.59 -14.17 -14.27
CA MET A 1 8.57 -13.88 -12.81
C MET A 1 7.29 -14.47 -12.27
N GLU A 2 7.37 -15.41 -11.33
CA GLU A 2 6.18 -15.94 -10.65
C GLU A 2 5.40 -14.77 -10.06
N ARG A 3 4.13 -14.64 -10.44
CA ARG A 3 3.20 -13.63 -9.90
C ARG A 3 2.79 -14.07 -8.50
N HIS A 4 3.74 -14.08 -7.57
CA HIS A 4 3.44 -14.21 -6.16
C HIS A 4 2.61 -13.00 -5.77
N THR A 5 1.32 -13.23 -5.52
CA THR A 5 0.40 -12.23 -5.00
C THR A 5 0.98 -11.71 -3.69
N PHE A 6 1.29 -10.41 -3.64
CA PHE A 6 1.76 -9.79 -2.41
C PHE A 6 0.76 -10.10 -1.30
N LYS A 7 1.24 -10.62 -0.17
CA LYS A 7 0.44 -10.90 1.03
C LYS A 7 1.11 -10.23 2.21
N LEU A 8 0.35 -9.39 2.92
CA LEU A 8 0.85 -8.75 4.13
C LEU A 8 1.16 -9.80 5.20
N ASP A 9 2.40 -9.82 5.66
CA ASP A 9 2.79 -10.62 6.81
C ASP A 9 2.26 -9.98 8.10
N ARG A 10 1.32 -10.67 8.75
CA ARG A 10 0.68 -10.23 10.00
C ARG A 10 1.48 -10.64 11.24
N THR A 11 2.59 -11.36 11.07
CA THR A 11 3.48 -11.77 12.15
C THR A 11 4.66 -10.81 12.33
N ALA A 12 4.87 -9.90 11.38
CA ALA A 12 5.92 -8.88 11.43
C ALA A 12 5.70 -7.80 12.51
N PHE A 13 4.60 -7.84 13.26
CA PHE A 13 4.37 -6.94 14.39
C PHE A 13 5.29 -7.31 15.55
N HIS A 14 6.17 -6.38 15.91
CA HIS A 14 7.04 -6.51 17.07
C HIS A 14 6.35 -5.95 18.31
N ALA A 15 6.07 -6.79 19.29
CA ALA A 15 5.71 -6.34 20.65
C ALA A 15 7.01 -6.07 21.42
N GLY A 16 7.21 -4.84 21.88
CA GLY A 16 8.44 -4.43 22.57
C GLY A 16 8.30 -3.06 23.23
N THR A 17 9.34 -2.59 23.88
CA THR A 17 9.39 -1.21 24.41
C THR A 17 9.37 -0.18 23.28
N HIS A 18 9.06 1.08 23.59
CA HIS A 18 9.04 2.16 22.60
C HIS A 18 10.37 2.26 21.83
N GLU A 19 11.50 2.21 22.54
CA GLU A 19 12.84 2.34 21.96
C GLU A 19 13.21 1.16 21.05
N GLU A 20 12.88 -0.07 21.45
CA GLU A 20 13.11 -1.27 20.62
C GLU A 20 12.26 -1.22 19.35
N THR A 21 11.02 -0.79 19.50
CA THR A 21 10.05 -0.68 18.41
C THR A 21 10.49 0.38 17.39
N GLU A 22 10.97 1.53 17.85
CA GLU A 22 11.51 2.59 17.00
C GLU A 22 12.71 2.09 16.17
N LYS A 23 13.67 1.43 16.80
CA LYS A 23 14.84 0.83 16.12
C LYS A 23 14.43 -0.25 15.12
N TYR A 24 13.46 -1.09 15.49
CA TYR A 24 12.92 -2.12 14.60
C TYR A 24 12.26 -1.50 13.36
N TYR A 25 11.39 -0.50 13.53
CA TYR A 25 10.74 0.14 12.40
C TYR A 25 11.74 0.88 11.51
N ALA A 26 12.70 1.61 12.08
CA ALA A 26 13.74 2.31 11.32
C ALA A 26 14.55 1.34 10.43
N LYS A 27 14.90 0.16 10.95
CA LYS A 27 15.63 -0.87 10.21
C LYS A 27 14.81 -1.53 9.10
N ASN A 28 13.50 -1.70 9.33
CA ASN A 28 12.60 -2.42 8.42
C ASN A 28 11.76 -1.49 7.52
N GLN A 29 12.12 -0.20 7.43
CA GLN A 29 11.45 0.71 6.51
C GLN A 29 11.62 0.25 5.06
N PRO A 30 10.55 0.32 4.23
CA PRO A 30 10.65 0.12 2.79
C PRO A 30 11.66 1.09 2.18
N LYS A 31 12.53 0.59 1.30
CA LYS A 31 13.59 1.38 0.66
C LYS A 31 13.04 2.17 -0.53
N THR A 32 12.01 1.63 -1.19
CA THR A 32 11.41 2.25 -2.37
C THR A 32 9.96 2.68 -2.11
N SER A 33 9.49 3.66 -2.89
CA SER A 33 8.08 4.05 -2.89
C SER A 33 7.17 2.90 -3.30
N ILE A 34 7.61 2.04 -4.22
CA ILE A 34 6.85 0.86 -4.67
C ILE A 34 6.63 -0.10 -3.49
N GLU A 35 7.70 -0.46 -2.77
CA GLU A 35 7.61 -1.34 -1.59
C GLU A 35 6.71 -0.75 -0.50
N ARG A 36 6.70 0.57 -0.34
CA ARG A 36 5.82 1.26 0.62
C ARG A 36 4.35 1.19 0.21
N LEU A 37 4.07 1.28 -1.08
CA LEU A 37 2.70 1.30 -1.62
C LEU A 37 2.09 -0.11 -1.77
N MET A 38 2.91 -1.16 -1.86
CA MET A 38 2.45 -2.55 -1.96
C MET A 38 1.54 -2.98 -0.79
N PRO A 39 1.92 -2.79 0.49
CA PRO A 39 1.03 -3.04 1.63
C PRO A 39 -0.29 -2.28 1.54
N ALA A 40 -0.24 -1.00 1.17
CA ALA A 40 -1.44 -0.17 1.05
C ALA A 40 -2.37 -0.70 -0.04
N ASN A 41 -1.84 -1.07 -1.21
CA ASN A 41 -2.62 -1.65 -2.29
C ASN A 41 -3.24 -2.99 -1.90
N TYR A 42 -2.52 -3.83 -1.17
CA TYR A 42 -3.05 -5.09 -0.63
C TYR A 42 -4.22 -4.86 0.33
N LEU A 43 -4.09 -3.93 1.27
CA LEU A 43 -5.18 -3.61 2.20
C LEU A 43 -6.41 -3.06 1.46
N ASN A 44 -6.20 -2.23 0.45
CA ASN A 44 -7.28 -1.74 -0.41
C ASN A 44 -7.96 -2.88 -1.18
N SER A 45 -7.20 -3.84 -1.69
CA SER A 45 -7.76 -4.98 -2.43
C SER A 45 -8.69 -5.84 -1.58
N ILE A 46 -8.38 -5.98 -0.29
CA ILE A 46 -9.25 -6.67 0.67
C ILE A 46 -10.49 -5.81 0.96
N ALA A 47 -10.29 -4.52 1.22
CA ALA A 47 -11.39 -3.61 1.60
C ALA A 47 -12.43 -3.45 0.48
N PHE A 48 -11.98 -3.36 -0.77
CA PHE A 48 -12.82 -3.13 -1.95
C PHE A 48 -13.01 -4.38 -2.82
N GLN A 49 -12.50 -5.54 -2.37
CA GLN A 49 -12.66 -6.85 -3.01
C GLN A 49 -12.29 -6.86 -4.50
N PHE A 50 -11.08 -6.39 -4.83
CA PHE A 50 -10.56 -6.45 -6.20
C PHE A 50 -9.32 -7.32 -6.32
N ASP A 51 -9.04 -7.82 -7.53
CA ASP A 51 -7.82 -8.57 -7.82
C ASP A 51 -6.60 -7.64 -7.90
N LEU A 52 -5.59 -7.88 -7.07
CA LEU A 52 -4.33 -7.14 -7.07
C LEU A 52 -3.60 -7.15 -8.43
N ASN A 53 -3.74 -8.23 -9.20
CA ASN A 53 -3.11 -8.36 -10.51
C ASN A 53 -3.95 -7.75 -11.63
N ASN A 54 -5.22 -7.49 -11.37
CA ASN A 54 -6.15 -6.89 -12.30
C ASN A 54 -7.05 -5.86 -11.58
N PRO A 55 -6.45 -4.76 -11.06
CA PRO A 55 -7.19 -3.79 -10.29
C PRO A 55 -8.14 -2.98 -11.18
N PRO A 56 -9.27 -2.50 -10.64
CA PRO A 56 -10.18 -1.62 -11.36
C PRO A 56 -9.46 -0.33 -11.77
N LYS A 57 -9.77 0.16 -12.97
CA LYS A 57 -9.19 1.41 -13.48
C LYS A 57 -9.86 2.59 -12.80
N MET A 58 -9.05 3.55 -12.37
CA MET A 58 -9.53 4.82 -11.85
C MET A 58 -10.31 5.59 -12.93
N ASP A 59 -11.54 5.98 -12.61
CA ASP A 59 -12.28 6.94 -13.43
C ASP A 59 -11.71 8.35 -13.21
N ARG A 60 -11.10 8.90 -14.26
CA ARG A 60 -10.48 10.24 -14.24
C ARG A 60 -11.49 11.36 -14.45
N THR A 61 -12.73 11.06 -14.78
CA THR A 61 -13.77 12.06 -15.07
C THR A 61 -14.37 12.66 -13.80
N VAL A 62 -14.37 11.92 -12.69
CA VAL A 62 -14.91 12.38 -11.39
C VAL A 62 -14.12 13.55 -10.80
N PHE A 63 -12.81 13.62 -11.07
CA PHE A 63 -11.91 14.68 -10.61
C PHE A 63 -11.55 15.68 -11.72
N ALA A 64 -12.29 15.68 -12.84
CA ALA A 64 -12.11 16.69 -13.86
C ALA A 64 -12.56 18.05 -13.30
N MET A 65 -11.59 18.82 -12.81
CA MET A 65 -11.81 20.21 -12.43
C MET A 65 -12.34 20.92 -13.67
N ARG A 66 -13.57 21.47 -13.59
CA ARG A 66 -14.09 22.33 -14.66
C ARG A 66 -13.05 23.43 -14.87
N LYS A 67 -12.58 23.59 -16.11
CA LYS A 67 -11.67 24.68 -16.47
C LYS A 67 -12.38 25.97 -16.08
N HIS A 68 -11.79 26.77 -15.19
CA HIS A 68 -12.30 28.10 -14.92
C HIS A 68 -12.02 28.92 -16.19
N GLU A 69 -13.07 29.24 -16.94
CA GLU A 69 -12.96 30.25 -17.99
C GLU A 69 -12.82 31.62 -17.31
N LEU A 70 -11.84 32.40 -17.76
CA LEU A 70 -11.54 33.76 -17.32
C LEU A 70 -12.32 34.77 -18.16
#